data_AF-A0A925UZE6-F1
#
_entry.id   AF-A0A925UZE6-F1
#
_cell.length_a   1.000
_cell.length_b   1.000
_cell.length_c   1.000
_cell.angle_alpha   90.00
_cell.angle_beta   90.00
_cell.angle_gamma   90.00
#
_symmetry.space_group_name_H-M   'P 1'
#
loop_
_entity.id
_entity.type
_entity.pdbx_description
1 polymer ?
#
loop_
_entity_poly.entity_id
_entity_poly.type
_entity_poly.pdbx_seq_one_letter_code
_entity_poly.pdbx_strand_id
1 'polypeptide(L)'
;KERFEIYCTPCHGQIGDGQGMIAKRGFTLRRPVGNYHTERLRKMPVGHFYDVITNGYGSMYSYASRIEPRDRWAVVAYVRALQLSQGASTADKAEADAKFPVPPAPKEERAAPIVEGGGH
;
A
#
# COMPACT_ATOMS: atom_id res chain seq x y z
N LYS A 1 -4.37 5.80 -5.76
CA LYS A 1 -3.34 5.93 -4.70
C LYS A 1 -3.82 6.84 -3.57
N GLU A 2 -4.03 8.14 -3.82
CA GLU A 2 -4.44 9.13 -2.79
C GLU A 2 -5.60 8.68 -1.88
N ARG A 3 -6.72 8.23 -2.46
CA ARG A 3 -7.88 7.75 -1.67
C ARG A 3 -7.56 6.53 -0.80
N PHE A 4 -6.67 5.65 -1.24
CA PHE A 4 -6.21 4.53 -0.42
C PHE A 4 -5.36 5.03 0.76
N GLU A 5 -4.47 5.99 0.50
CA GLU A 5 -3.63 6.61 1.54
C GLU A 5 -4.46 7.27 2.63
N ILE A 6 -5.50 8.03 2.23
CA ILE A 6 -6.39 8.73 3.16
C ILE A 6 -7.27 7.76 3.94
N TYR A 7 -7.97 6.85 3.26
CA TYR A 7 -9.07 6.09 3.89
C TYR A 7 -8.69 4.68 4.33
N CYS A 8 -7.69 4.06 3.70
CA CYS A 8 -7.41 2.63 3.87
C CYS A 8 -6.16 2.37 4.73
N THR A 9 -5.09 3.17 4.57
CA THR A 9 -3.82 2.92 5.26
C THR A 9 -3.88 2.96 6.79
N PRO A 10 -4.74 3.76 7.45
CA PRO A 10 -4.81 3.75 8.91
C PRO A 10 -5.11 2.35 9.48
N CYS A 11 -5.85 1.53 8.74
CA CYS A 11 -6.16 0.14 9.12
C CYS A 11 -5.28 -0.86 8.38
N HIS A 12 -5.17 -0.77 7.05
CA HIS A 12 -4.54 -1.80 6.21
C HIS A 12 -3.02 -1.64 6.04
N GLY A 13 -2.43 -0.56 6.57
CA GLY A 13 -1.02 -0.25 6.39
C GLY A 13 -0.72 0.33 5.00
N GLN A 14 0.41 1.04 4.88
CA GLN A 14 0.84 1.65 3.60
C GLN A 14 1.12 0.60 2.52
N ILE A 15 1.68 -0.52 2.93
CA ILE A 15 1.99 -1.64 2.03
C ILE A 15 0.86 -2.67 1.92
N GLY A 16 -0.25 -2.49 2.63
CA GLY A 16 -1.39 -3.41 2.55
C GLY A 16 -1.24 -4.72 3.34
N ASP A 17 -0.36 -4.77 4.33
CA ASP A 17 -0.07 -5.94 5.17
C ASP A 17 -1.04 -6.13 6.35
N GLY A 18 -2.03 -5.24 6.49
CA GLY A 18 -2.98 -5.26 7.60
C GLY A 18 -2.42 -4.72 8.92
N GLN A 19 -1.25 -4.06 8.88
CA GLN A 19 -0.53 -3.58 10.07
C GLN A 19 -0.61 -2.06 10.26
N GLY A 20 -1.75 -1.45 9.88
CA GLY A 20 -2.00 -0.03 10.10
C GLY A 20 -2.08 0.35 11.58
N MET A 21 -1.92 1.64 11.89
CA MET A 21 -1.91 2.12 13.27
C MET A 21 -3.19 1.77 14.05
N ILE A 22 -4.35 1.76 13.40
CA ILE A 22 -5.63 1.38 14.01
C ILE A 22 -5.68 -0.13 14.28
N ALA A 23 -5.13 -0.95 13.39
CA ALA A 23 -5.03 -2.39 13.60
C ALA A 23 -4.15 -2.74 14.81
N LYS A 24 -3.04 -2.01 14.99
CA LYS A 24 -2.08 -2.20 16.10
C LYS A 24 -2.59 -1.72 17.46
N ARG A 25 -3.49 -0.74 17.49
CA ARG A 25 -4.02 -0.14 18.73
C ARG A 25 -5.10 -1.00 19.41
N GLY A 26 -5.40 -2.19 18.89
CA GLY A 26 -6.13 -3.20 19.66
C GLY A 26 -7.62 -2.89 19.85
N PHE A 27 -8.28 -2.27 18.87
CA PHE A 27 -9.72 -2.48 18.77
C PHE A 27 -9.94 -4.00 18.70
N THR A 28 -10.82 -4.54 19.52
CA THR A 28 -11.20 -5.96 19.51
C THR A 28 -11.98 -6.24 18.23
N LEU A 29 -11.28 -6.20 17.10
CA LEU A 29 -11.84 -6.51 15.81
C LEU A 29 -12.21 -7.99 15.84
N ARG A 30 -13.46 -8.30 15.51
CA ARG A 30 -13.94 -9.70 15.48
C ARG A 30 -13.13 -10.55 14.50
N ARG A 31 -12.41 -9.90 13.57
CA ARG A 31 -11.46 -10.48 12.62
C ARG A 31 -10.25 -9.56 12.45
N PRO A 32 -9.05 -10.11 12.19
CA PRO A 32 -7.89 -9.29 11.87
C PRO A 32 -8.15 -8.47 10.59
N VAL A 33 -7.51 -7.30 10.52
CA VAL A 33 -7.55 -6.47 9.31
C VAL A 33 -6.98 -7.25 8.12
N GLY A 34 -7.61 -7.13 6.96
CA GLY A 34 -7.21 -7.86 5.77
C GLY A 34 -5.79 -7.51 5.31
N ASN A 35 -4.91 -8.51 5.30
CA ASN A 35 -3.62 -8.48 4.63
C ASN A 35 -3.80 -8.86 3.15
N TYR A 36 -3.66 -7.88 2.26
CA TYR A 36 -3.90 -8.05 0.82
C TYR A 36 -2.95 -9.04 0.15
N HIS A 37 -1.84 -9.40 0.79
CA HIS A 37 -0.82 -10.31 0.25
C HIS A 37 -1.11 -11.78 0.51
N THR A 38 -2.11 -12.10 1.31
CA THR A 38 -2.54 -13.49 1.50
C THR A 38 -3.01 -14.09 0.18
N GLU A 39 -2.68 -15.36 -0.06
CA GLU A 39 -3.08 -16.07 -1.29
C GLU A 39 -4.59 -16.02 -1.51
N ARG A 40 -5.36 -16.17 -0.43
CA ARG A 40 -6.82 -16.04 -0.45
C ARG A 40 -7.25 -14.69 -1.05
N LEU A 41 -6.72 -13.57 -0.57
CA LEU A 41 -7.10 -12.24 -1.07
C LEU A 41 -6.52 -11.94 -2.46
N ARG A 42 -5.37 -12.49 -2.82
CA ARG A 42 -4.86 -12.42 -4.19
C ARG A 42 -5.82 -13.09 -5.18
N LYS A 43 -6.38 -14.26 -4.81
CA LYS A 43 -7.33 -15.03 -5.63
C LYS A 43 -8.78 -14.50 -5.63
N MET A 44 -9.16 -13.62 -4.70
CA MET A 44 -10.51 -13.03 -4.72
C MET A 44 -10.74 -12.21 -5.99
N PRO A 45 -11.97 -12.14 -6.53
CA PRO A 45 -12.28 -11.27 -7.68
C PRO A 45 -12.17 -9.78 -7.31
N VAL A 46 -11.89 -8.91 -8.28
CA VAL A 46 -11.82 -7.44 -8.03
C VAL A 46 -13.13 -6.87 -7.48
N GLY A 47 -14.27 -7.45 -7.86
CA GLY A 47 -15.58 -7.06 -7.35
C GLY A 47 -15.73 -7.25 -5.84
N HIS A 48 -15.01 -8.20 -5.23
CA HIS A 48 -15.01 -8.37 -3.77
C HIS A 48 -14.49 -7.13 -3.06
N PHE A 49 -13.38 -6.54 -3.54
CA PHE A 49 -12.82 -5.35 -2.91
C PHE A 49 -13.74 -4.14 -3.08
N TYR A 50 -14.34 -4.00 -4.27
CA TYR A 50 -15.31 -2.93 -4.51
C TYR A 50 -16.52 -3.04 -3.56
N ASP A 51 -17.06 -4.25 -3.42
CA ASP A 51 -18.18 -4.56 -2.53
C ASP A 51 -17.83 -4.26 -1.07
N VAL A 52 -16.67 -4.72 -0.59
CA VAL A 52 -16.20 -4.45 0.78
C VAL A 52 -16.05 -2.95 1.05
N ILE A 53 -15.53 -2.16 0.09
CA ILE A 53 -15.42 -0.70 0.26
C ILE A 53 -16.82 -0.06 0.30
N THR A 54 -17.74 -0.56 -0.53
CA THR A 54 -19.09 0.01 -0.68
C THR A 54 -20.00 -0.34 0.49
N ASN A 55 -19.98 -1.59 0.93
CA ASN A 55 -20.95 -2.14 1.88
C ASN A 55 -20.36 -2.42 3.26
N GLY A 56 -19.03 -2.36 3.40
CA GLY A 56 -18.33 -2.77 4.61
C GLY A 56 -18.18 -4.29 4.70
N TYR A 57 -17.36 -4.76 5.65
CA TYR A 57 -17.14 -6.19 5.90
C TYR A 57 -16.56 -6.43 7.28
N GLY A 58 -17.23 -7.27 8.09
CA GLY A 58 -16.82 -7.54 9.46
C GLY A 58 -16.79 -6.25 10.30
N SER A 59 -15.59 -5.83 10.70
CA SER A 59 -15.39 -4.58 11.46
C SER A 59 -15.05 -3.37 10.59
N MET A 60 -14.96 -3.52 9.27
CA MET A 60 -14.77 -2.41 8.33
C MET A 60 -16.12 -1.77 8.00
N TYR A 61 -16.25 -0.47 8.26
CA TYR A 61 -17.43 0.31 7.88
C TYR A 61 -17.54 0.50 6.36
N SER A 62 -18.75 0.80 5.91
CA SER A 62 -18.96 1.30 4.53
C SER A 62 -18.27 2.65 4.33
N TYR A 63 -17.72 2.85 3.13
CA TYR A 63 -17.17 4.11 2.67
C TYR A 63 -17.98 4.70 1.50
N ALA A 64 -19.18 4.19 1.20
CA ALA A 64 -19.96 4.60 0.05
C ALA A 64 -20.30 6.10 0.03
N SER A 65 -20.51 6.71 1.21
CA SER A 65 -20.80 8.14 1.37
C SER A 65 -19.56 9.04 1.35
N ARG A 66 -18.35 8.47 1.37
CA ARG A 66 -17.08 9.22 1.46
C ARG A 66 -16.19 9.06 0.24
N ILE A 67 -16.38 8.00 -0.53
CA ILE A 67 -15.55 7.68 -1.70
C ILE A 67 -16.49 7.41 -2.86
N GLU A 68 -16.43 8.24 -3.90
CA GLU A 68 -17.23 8.11 -5.12
C GLU A 68 -16.99 6.76 -5.82
N PRO A 69 -17.97 6.20 -6.55
CA PRO A 69 -17.83 4.90 -7.24
C PRO A 69 -16.56 4.76 -8.10
N ARG A 70 -16.17 5.83 -8.81
CA ARG A 70 -14.94 5.85 -9.63
C ARG A 70 -13.69 5.70 -8.77
N ASP A 71 -13.63 6.43 -7.65
CA ASP A 71 -12.50 6.40 -6.73
C ASP A 71 -12.41 5.06 -6.00
N ARG A 72 -13.54 4.40 -5.72
CA ARG A 72 -13.54 3.02 -5.18
C ARG A 72 -12.85 2.05 -6.15
N TRP A 73 -13.15 2.13 -7.45
CA TRP A 73 -12.44 1.33 -8.45
C TRP A 73 -10.94 1.68 -8.54
N ALA A 74 -10.57 2.95 -8.42
CA ALA A 74 -9.16 3.36 -8.39
C ALA A 74 -8.43 2.79 -7.15
N VAL A 75 -9.11 2.71 -6.00
CA VAL A 75 -8.59 2.03 -4.80
C VAL A 75 -8.41 0.54 -5.06
N VAL A 76 -9.38 -0.14 -5.67
CA VAL A 76 -9.28 -1.57 -6.03
C VAL A 76 -8.08 -1.84 -6.95
N ALA A 77 -7.89 -0.99 -7.97
CA ALA A 77 -6.73 -1.10 -8.87
C ALA A 77 -5.41 -0.92 -8.09
N TYR A 78 -5.36 0.01 -7.14
CA TYR A 78 -4.16 0.21 -6.32
C TYR A 78 -3.88 -0.98 -5.38
N VAL A 79 -4.91 -1.62 -4.83
CA VAL A 79 -4.74 -2.87 -4.07
C VAL A 79 -4.11 -3.97 -4.93
N ARG A 80 -4.48 -4.07 -6.22
CA ARG A 80 -3.82 -5.01 -7.15
C ARG A 80 -2.37 -4.66 -7.42
N ALA A 81 -2.06 -3.38 -7.58
CA ALA A 81 -0.68 -2.94 -7.72
C ALA A 81 0.17 -3.34 -6.50
N LEU A 82 -0.37 -3.20 -5.28
CA LEU A 82 0.32 -3.64 -4.05
C LEU A 82 0.56 -5.16 -4.02
N GLN A 83 -0.43 -5.95 -4.45
CA GLN A 83 -0.31 -7.41 -4.52
C GLN A 83 0.77 -7.85 -5.50
N LEU A 84 0.88 -7.17 -6.65
CA LEU A 84 1.92 -7.41 -7.65
C LEU A 84 3.29 -7.00 -7.11
N SER A 85 3.42 -5.83 -6.47
CA SER A 85 4.72 -5.36 -5.97
C SER A 85 5.32 -6.26 -4.88
N GLN A 86 4.49 -6.88 -4.05
CA GLN A 86 4.93 -7.82 -3.00
C GLN A 86 4.88 -9.30 -3.44
N GLY A 87 4.40 -9.56 -4.65
CA GLY A 87 4.32 -10.89 -5.24
C GLY A 87 5.31 -11.12 -6.38
N ALA A 88 6.06 -10.08 -6.78
CA ALA A 88 7.00 -10.13 -7.87
C ALA A 88 8.11 -11.16 -7.58
N SER A 89 8.27 -12.10 -8.50
CA SER A 89 9.40 -13.03 -8.51
C SER A 89 10.68 -12.34 -8.96
N THR A 90 11.82 -13.00 -8.77
CA THR A 90 13.10 -12.56 -9.33
C THR A 90 13.08 -12.46 -10.85
N ALA A 91 12.27 -13.29 -11.52
CA ALA A 91 12.05 -13.22 -12.96
C ALA A 91 11.24 -11.97 -13.36
N ASP A 92 10.17 -11.65 -12.62
CA ASP A 92 9.40 -10.43 -12.84
C ASP A 92 10.26 -9.17 -12.64
N LYS A 93 11.13 -9.20 -11.63
CA LYS A 93 12.11 -8.13 -11.39
C LYS A 93 13.12 -8.02 -12.53
N ALA A 94 13.66 -9.14 -13.02
CA ALA A 94 14.61 -9.13 -14.13
C ALA A 94 13.98 -8.61 -15.43
N GLU A 95 12.74 -8.99 -15.72
CA GLU A 95 11.98 -8.44 -16.86
C GLU A 95 11.73 -6.94 -16.69
N ALA A 96 11.32 -6.51 -15.49
CA ALA A 96 11.10 -5.11 -15.19
C ALA A 96 12.40 -4.28 -15.32
N ASP A 97 13.52 -4.77 -14.79
CA ASP A 97 14.84 -4.13 -14.88
C ASP A 97 15.34 -4.08 -16.34
N ALA A 98 14.99 -5.06 -17.18
CA ALA A 98 15.30 -5.04 -18.62
C ALA A 98 14.44 -4.04 -19.41
N LYS A 99 13.17 -3.89 -19.02
CA LYS A 99 12.19 -3.01 -19.69
C LYS A 99 12.29 -1.55 -19.23
N PHE A 100 12.69 -1.36 -17.99
CA PHE A 100 12.87 -0.07 -17.32
C PHE A 100 14.21 -0.09 -16.57
N PRO A 101 15.34 0.08 -17.26
CA PRO A 101 16.65 0.06 -16.63
C PRO A 101 16.73 1.13 -15.55
N VAL A 102 16.87 0.70 -14.30
CA VAL A 102 17.08 1.61 -13.17
C VAL A 102 18.50 2.18 -13.33
N PRO A 103 18.67 3.51 -13.43
CA PRO A 103 19.99 4.11 -13.50
C PRO A 103 20.79 3.74 -12.25
N PRO A 104 22.13 3.58 -12.35
CA PRO A 104 22.94 3.22 -11.22
C PRO A 104 22.69 4.21 -10.07
N ALA A 105 22.52 3.68 -8.86
CA ALA A 105 22.36 4.51 -7.68
C ALA A 105 23.50 5.54 -7.61
N PRO A 106 23.21 6.81 -7.30
CA PRO A 106 24.26 7.80 -7.12
C PRO A 106 25.21 7.29 -6.05
N LYS A 107 26.52 7.30 -6.35
CA LYS A 107 27.55 6.94 -5.38
C LYS A 107 27.36 7.86 -4.18
N GLU A 108 27.25 7.30 -2.97
CA GLU A 108 27.26 8.09 -1.74
C GLU A 108 28.58 8.87 -1.69
N GLU A 109 28.55 10.13 -2.08
CA GLU A 109 29.68 11.03 -1.90
C GLU A 109 29.72 11.39 -0.42
N ARG A 110 30.72 10.82 0.25
CA ARG A 110 31.00 11.01 1.67
C ARG A 110 31.05 12.50 1.98
N ALA A 111 30.08 13.00 2.74
CA ALA A 111 30.04 14.40 3.15
C ALA A 111 31.35 14.77 3.87
N ALA A 112 32.10 15.71 3.29
CA ALA A 112 33.28 16.29 3.92
C ALA A 112 32.84 17.08 5.17
N PRO A 113 33.65 17.10 6.26
CA PRO A 113 33.28 17.81 7.47
C PRO A 113 33.28 19.32 7.19
N ILE A 114 32.19 19.97 7.57
CA ILE A 114 32.05 21.42 7.58
C ILE A 114 33.01 21.98 8.64
N VAL A 115 34.03 22.71 8.20
CA VAL A 115 34.92 23.48 9.07
C VAL A 115 34.25 24.84 9.31
N GLU A 116 33.81 25.11 10.54
CA GLU A 116 33.34 26.44 10.92
C GLU A 116 34.54 27.39 11.02
N GLY A 117 34.72 28.24 10.01
CA GLY A 117 35.67 29.36 9.99
C GLY A 117 34.96 30.67 10.28
N GLY A 118 35.42 31.38 11.32
CA GLY A 118 34.86 32.64 11.79
C GLY A 118 35.23 33.91 11.00
N GLY A 119 34.72 35.03 11.51
CA GLY A 119 34.95 36.42 11.08
C GLY A 119 33.67 37.04 10.50
N HIS A 120 33.18 38.22 10.91
CA HIS A 120 33.72 39.35 11.68
C HIS A 120 32.63 39.90 12.60
#